data_AF-A0A8H7H4G2-F1
#
_entry.id   AF-A0A8H7H4G2-F1
#
_cell.length_a   1.000
_cell.length_b   1.000
_cell.length_c   1.000
_cell.angle_alpha   90.00
_cell.angle_beta   90.00
_cell.angle_gamma   90.00
#
_symmetry.space_group_name_H-M   'P 1'
#
loop_
_entity.id
_entity.type
_entity.pdbx_description
1 polymer ?
#
loop_
_entity_poly.entity_id
_entity_poly.type
_entity_poly.pdbx_seq_one_letter_code
_entity_poly.pdbx_strand_id
1 'polypeptide(L)'
;MTPVLLFEGECRRSSQFRAFSQDYVKAAVKAIADLSRHPCQYASRIFVPAAKAFIEGHPEQSIHITWTPGHNGVKGNETADRLANEGARVIPTPIFNRTVTWAREQATLKTARSWKKAWHEHTESRVNSKYYLPRPPSLELHPILNTSNLGRDLECRLVQYLTGHEHYREYHAQFHHDVDPRCACGESDETIFHLTTSCPATAGHRGLLSEFSTNINDPTLFGSLAGLEAVAKFIARTGIGRRRGGPQAAAQTM
;
A
#
# COMPACT_ATOMS: atom_id res chain seq x y z
N MET A 1 -20.68 -3.07 -9.34
CA MET A 1 -21.55 -4.26 -9.35
C MET A 1 -22.74 -3.97 -8.47
N THR A 2 -23.92 -3.90 -9.07
CA THR A 2 -25.20 -3.78 -8.35
C THR A 2 -25.63 -5.20 -7.96
N PRO A 3 -25.87 -5.51 -6.68
CA PRO A 3 -26.33 -6.83 -6.29
C PRO A 3 -27.77 -6.99 -6.79
N VAL A 4 -27.99 -7.96 -7.67
CA VAL A 4 -29.33 -8.37 -8.11
C VAL A 4 -29.80 -9.49 -7.19
N LEU A 5 -30.94 -9.27 -6.55
CA LEU A 5 -31.65 -10.28 -5.78
C LEU A 5 -32.75 -10.84 -6.66
N LEU A 6 -32.65 -12.11 -7.00
CA LEU A 6 -33.73 -12.84 -7.68
C LEU A 6 -34.78 -13.28 -6.67
N PHE A 7 -36.02 -13.36 -7.14
CA PHE A 7 -37.11 -14.03 -6.42
C PHE A 7 -37.68 -15.09 -7.37
N GLU A 8 -37.38 -16.37 -7.13
CA GLU A 8 -38.14 -17.47 -7.73
C GLU A 8 -39.15 -17.97 -6.70
N GLY A 9 -40.44 -17.94 -7.04
CA GLY A 9 -41.52 -18.53 -6.26
C GLY A 9 -42.06 -19.77 -6.95
N GLU A 10 -42.00 -20.94 -6.30
CA GLU A 10 -42.77 -22.11 -6.72
C GLU A 10 -44.14 -22.09 -6.04
N CYS A 11 -45.21 -22.06 -6.86
CA CYS A 11 -46.59 -22.10 -6.39
C CYS A 11 -46.97 -23.54 -5.98
N ARG A 12 -46.87 -23.85 -4.67
CA ARG A 12 -47.55 -25.02 -4.05
C ARG A 12 -47.98 -24.71 -2.62
N ARG A 13 -49.25 -24.36 -2.43
CA ARG A 13 -50.04 -24.22 -1.16
C ARG A 13 -49.41 -23.44 0.03
N SER A 14 -48.14 -23.07 -0.04
CA SER A 14 -47.34 -22.19 0.81
C SER A 14 -46.16 -21.73 -0.06
N SER A 15 -46.22 -20.53 -0.61
CA SER A 15 -45.22 -20.05 -1.58
C SER A 15 -43.88 -19.77 -0.87
N GLN A 16 -42.83 -20.50 -1.24
CA GLN A 16 -41.46 -20.24 -0.77
C GLN A 16 -40.70 -19.46 -1.84
N PHE A 17 -40.12 -18.32 -1.47
CA PHE A 17 -39.31 -17.51 -2.37
C PHE A 17 -37.82 -17.70 -2.08
N ARG A 18 -37.04 -18.06 -3.10
CA ARG A 18 -35.59 -18.22 -3.00
C ARG A 18 -34.83 -17.08 -3.68
N ALA A 19 -33.89 -16.49 -2.95
CA ALA A 19 -32.98 -15.45 -3.46
C ALA A 19 -31.54 -15.94 -3.59
N PHE A 20 -30.91 -15.59 -4.70
CA PHE A 20 -29.57 -16.02 -5.12
C PHE A 20 -28.58 -14.85 -5.23
N SER A 21 -27.29 -15.10 -4.96
CA SER A 21 -26.23 -14.08 -5.02
C SER A 21 -24.86 -14.67 -5.37
N GLN A 22 -24.06 -13.92 -6.15
CA GLN A 22 -22.78 -14.31 -6.78
C GLN A 22 -21.55 -14.34 -5.84
N ASP A 23 -20.42 -14.85 -6.34
CA ASP A 23 -19.22 -15.31 -5.60
C ASP A 23 -18.52 -14.27 -4.70
N TYR A 24 -18.64 -12.97 -4.97
CA TYR A 24 -18.11 -11.92 -4.08
C TYR A 24 -18.97 -11.65 -2.83
N VAL A 25 -20.07 -12.38 -2.65
CA VAL A 25 -21.19 -11.95 -1.80
C VAL A 25 -21.58 -13.00 -0.75
N LYS A 26 -20.78 -14.05 -0.50
CA LYS A 26 -21.00 -14.93 0.68
C LYS A 26 -21.12 -14.12 1.98
N ALA A 27 -20.29 -13.08 2.11
CA ALA A 27 -20.33 -12.17 3.24
C ALA A 27 -21.62 -11.32 3.28
N ALA A 28 -22.13 -10.87 2.12
CA ALA A 28 -23.36 -10.10 2.12
C ALA A 28 -24.60 -10.96 2.31
N VAL A 29 -24.67 -12.19 1.76
CA VAL A 29 -25.76 -13.13 2.06
C VAL A 29 -25.85 -13.38 3.57
N LYS A 30 -24.71 -13.56 4.25
CA LYS A 30 -24.66 -13.71 5.72
C LYS A 30 -25.11 -12.46 6.47
N ALA A 31 -24.85 -11.27 5.92
CA ALA A 31 -25.11 -9.99 6.58
C ALA A 31 -26.37 -9.27 6.05
N ILE A 32 -27.14 -9.84 5.12
CA ILE A 32 -28.20 -9.13 4.39
C ILE A 32 -29.38 -8.72 5.29
N ALA A 33 -29.57 -9.44 6.39
CA ALA A 33 -30.56 -9.11 7.41
C ALA A 33 -30.03 -8.18 8.52
N ASP A 34 -28.71 -7.97 8.58
CA ASP A 34 -28.08 -7.09 9.54
C ASP A 34 -28.10 -5.64 9.05
N LEU A 35 -28.67 -4.74 9.85
CA LEU A 35 -28.70 -3.30 9.57
C LEU A 35 -27.54 -2.54 10.24
N SER A 36 -26.69 -3.22 11.00
CA SER A 36 -25.49 -2.65 11.64
C SER A 36 -24.42 -2.24 10.62
N ARG A 37 -23.29 -1.71 11.09
CA ARG A 37 -22.23 -1.24 10.20
C ARG A 37 -21.41 -2.42 9.68
N HIS A 38 -21.55 -2.72 8.39
CA HIS A 38 -20.73 -3.71 7.68
C HIS A 38 -20.51 -3.30 6.20
N PRO A 39 -19.57 -3.92 5.46
CA PRO A 39 -19.24 -3.51 4.09
C PRO A 39 -20.41 -3.53 3.09
N CYS A 40 -21.44 -4.33 3.36
CA CYS A 40 -22.60 -4.51 2.48
C CYS A 40 -23.90 -3.91 3.05
N GLN A 41 -23.82 -3.01 4.05
CA GLN A 41 -24.99 -2.46 4.75
C GLN A 41 -26.01 -1.82 3.81
N TYR A 42 -25.57 -1.26 2.68
CA TYR A 42 -26.47 -0.69 1.69
C TYR A 42 -27.45 -1.73 1.12
N ALA A 43 -27.00 -2.97 0.88
CA ALA A 43 -27.83 -4.04 0.36
C ALA A 43 -28.87 -4.43 1.41
N SER A 44 -28.47 -4.52 2.68
CA SER A 44 -29.37 -4.78 3.80
C SER A 44 -30.43 -3.69 3.96
N ARG A 45 -30.04 -2.42 3.81
CA ARG A 45 -30.96 -1.26 3.88
C ARG A 45 -32.00 -1.22 2.76
N ILE A 46 -31.70 -1.82 1.60
CA ILE A 46 -32.66 -1.97 0.49
C ILE A 46 -33.51 -3.22 0.70
N PHE A 47 -32.88 -4.35 1.02
CA PHE A 47 -33.52 -5.64 1.13
C PHE A 47 -34.50 -5.74 2.31
N VAL A 48 -34.07 -5.36 3.52
CA VAL A 48 -34.87 -5.59 4.74
C VAL A 48 -36.24 -4.90 4.68
N PRO A 49 -36.37 -3.62 4.29
CA PRO A 49 -37.69 -2.99 4.15
C PRO A 49 -38.57 -3.66 3.10
N ALA A 50 -38.01 -4.03 1.94
CA ALA A 50 -38.74 -4.70 0.87
C ALA A 50 -39.22 -6.10 1.30
N ALA A 51 -38.35 -6.86 1.97
CA ALA A 51 -38.67 -8.17 2.53
C ALA A 51 -39.77 -8.09 3.60
N LYS A 52 -39.71 -7.07 4.49
CA LYS A 52 -40.74 -6.84 5.50
C LYS A 52 -42.10 -6.51 4.86
N ALA A 53 -42.13 -5.55 3.94
CA ALA A 53 -43.37 -5.18 3.25
C ALA A 53 -43.99 -6.37 2.50
N PHE A 54 -43.16 -7.23 1.91
CA PHE A 54 -43.62 -8.45 1.25
C PHE A 54 -44.26 -9.45 2.24
N ILE A 55 -43.58 -9.74 3.36
CA ILE A 55 -44.09 -10.66 4.37
C ILE A 55 -45.36 -10.11 5.04
N GLU A 56 -45.43 -8.80 5.29
CA GLU A 56 -46.63 -8.14 5.84
C GLU A 56 -47.84 -8.24 4.89
N GLY A 57 -47.62 -8.14 3.57
CA GLY A 57 -48.66 -8.31 2.56
C GLY A 57 -49.05 -9.77 2.28
N HIS A 58 -48.17 -10.71 2.63
CA HIS A 58 -48.32 -12.15 2.36
C HIS A 58 -47.89 -12.99 3.58
N PRO A 59 -48.66 -12.95 4.69
CA PRO A 59 -48.28 -13.59 5.96
C PRO A 59 -48.13 -15.11 5.86
N GLU A 60 -48.72 -15.75 4.85
CA GLU A 60 -48.59 -17.17 4.54
C GLU A 60 -47.28 -17.55 3.82
N GLN A 61 -46.47 -16.57 3.43
CA GLN A 61 -45.26 -16.76 2.64
C GLN A 61 -43.99 -16.57 3.47
N SER A 62 -42.89 -17.17 3.02
CA SER A 62 -41.58 -17.05 3.66
C SER A 62 -40.48 -16.81 2.64
N ILE A 63 -39.43 -16.10 3.07
CA ILE A 63 -38.27 -15.77 2.25
C ILE A 63 -37.08 -16.62 2.71
N HIS A 64 -36.49 -17.36 1.78
CA HIS A 64 -35.27 -18.12 2.00
C HIS A 64 -34.13 -17.55 1.14
N ILE A 65 -33.01 -17.22 1.78
CA ILE A 65 -31.85 -16.61 1.10
C ILE A 65 -30.75 -17.66 1.04
N THR A 66 -30.24 -17.97 -0.15
CA THR A 66 -29.20 -18.99 -0.34
C THR A 66 -28.12 -18.47 -1.28
N TRP A 67 -26.86 -18.76 -0.97
CA TRP A 67 -25.76 -18.48 -1.87
C TRP A 67 -25.70 -19.53 -2.99
N THR A 68 -25.42 -19.09 -4.21
CA THR A 68 -25.21 -19.98 -5.37
C THR A 68 -23.94 -19.54 -6.12
N PRO A 69 -23.16 -20.49 -6.67
CA PRO A 69 -21.96 -20.12 -7.40
C PRO A 69 -22.25 -19.33 -8.68
N GLY A 70 -21.40 -18.35 -8.98
CA GLY A 70 -21.44 -17.57 -10.21
C GLY A 70 -21.01 -18.40 -11.43
N HIS A 71 -21.53 -18.07 -12.62
CA HIS A 71 -21.10 -18.64 -13.91
C HIS A 71 -21.03 -20.17 -13.99
N ASN A 72 -21.94 -20.87 -13.32
CA ASN A 72 -21.95 -22.34 -13.21
C ASN A 72 -23.18 -23.01 -13.85
N GLY A 73 -23.82 -22.40 -14.86
CA GLY A 73 -24.96 -23.03 -15.57
C GLY A 73 -26.30 -22.91 -14.84
N VAL A 74 -26.37 -22.23 -13.69
CA VAL A 74 -27.63 -22.07 -12.94
C VAL A 74 -28.50 -21.04 -13.64
N LYS A 75 -29.47 -21.52 -14.43
CA LYS A 75 -30.35 -20.70 -15.30
C LYS A 75 -30.89 -19.43 -14.64
N GLY A 76 -31.39 -19.53 -13.41
CA GLY A 76 -31.89 -18.37 -12.66
C GLY A 76 -30.79 -17.33 -12.44
N ASN A 77 -29.67 -17.74 -11.83
CA ASN A 77 -28.52 -16.88 -11.57
C ASN A 77 -27.93 -16.25 -12.84
N GLU A 78 -27.79 -17.03 -13.92
CA GLU A 78 -27.31 -16.52 -15.21
C GLU A 78 -28.26 -15.48 -15.82
N THR A 79 -29.57 -15.69 -15.64
CA THR A 79 -30.58 -14.72 -16.08
C THR A 79 -30.47 -13.41 -15.29
N ALA A 80 -30.30 -13.48 -13.96
CA ALA A 80 -30.04 -12.28 -13.16
C ALA A 80 -28.78 -11.56 -13.57
N ASP A 81 -27.67 -12.28 -13.75
CA ASP A 81 -26.40 -11.70 -14.17
C ASP A 81 -26.54 -10.96 -15.48
N ARG A 82 -27.20 -11.59 -16.46
CA ARG A 82 -27.46 -10.96 -17.76
C ARG A 82 -28.28 -9.68 -17.58
N LEU A 83 -29.37 -9.73 -16.83
CA LEU A 83 -30.22 -8.55 -16.57
C LEU A 83 -29.47 -7.46 -15.78
N ALA A 84 -28.63 -7.83 -14.81
CA ALA A 84 -27.78 -6.92 -14.05
C ALA A 84 -26.80 -6.19 -14.97
N ASN A 85 -26.15 -6.93 -15.87
CA ASN A 85 -25.19 -6.41 -16.83
C ASN A 85 -25.85 -5.52 -17.88
N GLU A 86 -27.07 -5.85 -18.32
CA GLU A 86 -27.87 -4.98 -19.17
C GLU A 86 -28.24 -3.68 -18.45
N GLY A 87 -28.68 -3.76 -17.20
CA GLY A 87 -28.98 -2.59 -16.37
C GLY A 87 -27.76 -1.72 -16.08
N ALA A 88 -26.56 -2.31 -15.99
CA ALA A 88 -25.30 -1.59 -15.81
C ALA A 88 -24.91 -0.72 -17.02
N ARG A 89 -25.53 -0.92 -18.19
CA ARG A 89 -25.35 -0.06 -19.38
C ARG A 89 -26.15 1.23 -19.31
N VAL A 90 -27.14 1.30 -18.41
CA VAL A 90 -27.94 2.49 -18.16
C VAL A 90 -27.20 3.37 -17.16
N ILE A 91 -27.24 4.70 -17.33
CA ILE A 91 -26.71 5.64 -16.34
C ILE A 91 -27.50 5.42 -15.03
N PRO A 92 -26.86 4.90 -13.96
CA PRO A 92 -27.59 4.57 -12.76
C PRO A 92 -28.03 5.86 -12.06
N THR A 93 -29.29 5.91 -11.62
CA THR A 93 -29.71 6.91 -10.63
C THR A 93 -29.03 6.56 -9.30
N PRO A 94 -28.18 7.44 -8.74
CA PRO A 94 -27.48 7.11 -7.51
C PRO A 94 -28.47 6.95 -6.35
N ILE A 95 -28.54 5.77 -5.76
CA ILE A 95 -29.33 5.52 -4.54
C ILE A 95 -28.80 6.39 -3.39
N PHE A 96 -27.50 6.65 -3.39
CA PHE A 96 -26.81 7.55 -2.48
C PHE A 96 -25.99 8.55 -3.28
N ASN A 97 -25.92 9.79 -2.81
CA ASN A 97 -25.07 10.81 -3.41
C ASN A 97 -23.57 10.48 -3.26
N ARG A 98 -23.15 9.83 -2.16
CA ARG A 98 -21.77 9.43 -1.85
C ARG A 98 -21.73 8.20 -0.94
N THR A 99 -20.73 7.33 -1.12
CA THR A 99 -20.43 6.24 -0.18
C THR A 99 -19.25 6.60 0.73
N VAL A 100 -19.13 5.95 1.88
CA VAL A 100 -17.96 6.13 2.77
C VAL A 100 -16.67 5.73 2.06
N THR A 101 -16.69 4.66 1.26
CA THR A 101 -15.56 4.22 0.45
C THR A 101 -15.13 5.29 -0.54
N TRP A 102 -16.08 5.85 -1.28
CA TRP A 102 -15.82 6.95 -2.21
C TRP A 102 -15.26 8.18 -1.48
N ALA A 103 -15.82 8.55 -0.33
CA ALA A 103 -15.33 9.70 0.44
C ALA A 103 -13.89 9.51 0.92
N ARG A 104 -13.53 8.29 1.37
CA ARG A 104 -12.16 7.92 1.75
C ARG A 104 -11.21 7.98 0.57
N GLU A 105 -11.61 7.42 -0.57
CA GLU A 105 -10.82 7.46 -1.80
C GLU A 105 -10.54 8.91 -2.23
N GLN A 106 -11.57 9.77 -2.25
CA GLN A 106 -11.40 11.19 -2.58
C GLN A 106 -10.49 11.91 -1.58
N ALA A 107 -10.58 11.59 -0.29
CA ALA A 107 -9.68 12.15 0.72
C ALA A 107 -8.22 11.71 0.46
N THR A 108 -7.99 10.44 0.19
CA THR A 108 -6.66 9.91 -0.16
C THR A 108 -6.10 10.57 -1.42
N LEU A 109 -6.91 10.69 -2.49
CA LEU A 109 -6.50 11.34 -3.73
C LEU A 109 -6.17 12.83 -3.51
N LYS A 110 -6.97 13.53 -2.70
CA LYS A 110 -6.72 14.93 -2.36
C LYS A 110 -5.41 15.08 -1.60
N THR A 111 -5.19 14.28 -0.55
CA THR A 111 -3.95 14.31 0.24
C THR A 111 -2.74 13.97 -0.62
N ALA A 112 -2.81 12.95 -1.48
CA ALA A 112 -1.71 12.58 -2.38
C ALA A 112 -1.35 13.71 -3.35
N ARG A 113 -2.35 14.43 -3.90
CA ARG A 113 -2.10 15.61 -4.75
C ARG A 113 -1.44 16.75 -3.98
N SER A 114 -1.96 17.07 -2.79
CA SER A 114 -1.39 18.11 -1.92
C SER A 114 0.05 17.79 -1.53
N TRP A 115 0.35 16.52 -1.22
CA TRP A 115 1.69 16.09 -0.85
C TRP A 115 2.66 16.18 -2.04
N LYS A 116 2.25 15.74 -3.23
CA LYS A 116 3.05 15.90 -4.46
C LYS A 116 3.31 17.38 -4.77
N LYS A 117 2.31 18.25 -4.61
CA LYS A 117 2.47 19.69 -4.80
C LYS A 117 3.53 20.26 -3.83
N ALA A 118 3.40 19.98 -2.53
CA ALA A 118 4.37 20.44 -1.52
C ALA A 118 5.79 19.91 -1.80
N TRP A 119 5.90 18.68 -2.28
CA TRP A 119 7.18 18.11 -2.72
C TRP A 119 7.80 18.89 -3.89
N HIS A 120 7.02 19.19 -4.93
CA HIS A 120 7.52 19.96 -6.07
C HIS A 120 7.99 21.36 -5.63
N GLU A 121 7.18 22.08 -4.85
CA GLU A 121 7.54 23.41 -4.31
C GLU A 121 8.82 23.37 -3.44
N HIS A 122 8.94 22.34 -2.59
CA HIS A 122 10.15 22.14 -1.78
C HIS A 122 11.40 21.91 -2.65
N THR A 123 11.28 21.03 -3.64
CA THR A 123 12.44 20.66 -4.46
C THR A 123 12.79 21.66 -5.56
N GLU A 124 11.90 22.61 -5.87
CA GLU A 124 12.21 23.78 -6.70
C GLU A 124 13.08 24.78 -5.92
N SER A 125 12.72 25.05 -4.65
CA SER A 125 13.48 25.98 -3.80
C SER A 125 14.77 25.37 -3.21
N ARG A 126 14.86 24.04 -3.13
CA ARG A 126 16.02 23.31 -2.60
C ARG A 126 16.43 22.17 -3.52
N VAL A 127 17.16 22.50 -4.59
CA VAL A 127 17.58 21.54 -5.62
C VAL A 127 18.38 20.37 -5.01
N ASN A 128 19.19 20.63 -3.99
CA ASN A 128 20.01 19.60 -3.32
C ASN A 128 19.17 18.54 -2.58
N SER A 129 17.92 18.85 -2.20
CA SER A 129 17.03 17.87 -1.55
C SER A 129 16.67 16.69 -2.47
N LYS A 130 16.86 16.83 -3.79
CA LYS A 130 16.61 15.76 -4.77
C LYS A 130 17.73 14.74 -4.88
N TYR A 131 18.91 14.95 -4.27
CA TYR A 131 20.03 14.04 -4.43
C TYR A 131 19.68 12.64 -3.91
N TYR A 132 19.38 12.51 -2.62
CA TYR A 132 19.11 11.21 -1.99
C TYR A 132 17.64 10.77 -2.10
N LEU A 133 16.73 11.72 -2.27
CA LEU A 133 15.30 11.45 -2.43
C LEU A 133 14.81 12.14 -3.71
N PRO A 134 15.13 11.63 -4.90
CA PRO A 134 14.77 12.29 -6.15
C PRO A 134 13.29 12.14 -6.52
N ARG A 135 12.57 11.21 -5.87
CA ARG A 135 11.22 10.82 -6.27
C ARG A 135 10.13 11.53 -5.46
N PRO A 136 9.04 11.92 -6.13
CA PRO A 136 7.89 12.46 -5.44
C PRO A 136 7.25 11.40 -4.56
N PRO A 137 6.53 11.83 -3.53
CA PRO A 137 5.87 10.93 -2.63
C PRO A 137 4.83 10.04 -3.33
N SER A 138 4.73 8.79 -2.85
CA SER A 138 3.82 7.76 -3.35
C SER A 138 3.03 7.14 -2.20
N LEU A 139 1.85 6.62 -2.51
CA LEU A 139 1.07 5.78 -1.60
C LEU A 139 1.59 4.34 -1.55
N GLU A 140 2.45 3.98 -2.50
CA GLU A 140 3.10 2.69 -2.59
C GLU A 140 4.53 2.78 -2.08
N LEU A 141 4.95 1.77 -1.33
CA LEU A 141 6.34 1.63 -0.90
C LEU A 141 7.23 1.38 -2.11
N HIS A 142 8.43 1.93 -2.08
CA HIS A 142 9.42 1.66 -3.10
C HIS A 142 9.78 0.16 -3.15
N PRO A 143 9.97 -0.47 -4.32
CA PRO A 143 10.35 -1.89 -4.42
C PRO A 143 11.56 -2.30 -3.56
N ILE A 144 12.51 -1.39 -3.30
CA ILE A 144 13.64 -1.66 -2.38
C ILE A 144 13.20 -2.03 -0.96
N LEU A 145 12.04 -1.53 -0.50
CA LEU A 145 11.49 -1.75 0.85
C LEU A 145 10.29 -2.72 0.85
N ASN A 146 9.86 -3.19 -0.33
CA ASN A 146 8.65 -3.99 -0.46
C ASN A 146 8.93 -5.38 -1.07
N THR A 147 9.83 -5.46 -2.06
CA THR A 147 10.11 -6.68 -2.80
C THR A 147 11.54 -7.16 -2.65
N SER A 148 12.44 -6.31 -2.16
CA SER A 148 13.82 -6.69 -1.95
C SER A 148 13.92 -7.41 -0.61
N ASN A 149 14.45 -8.63 -0.60
CA ASN A 149 14.67 -9.41 0.62
C ASN A 149 15.84 -8.85 1.45
N LEU A 150 15.81 -7.56 1.75
CA LEU A 150 16.80 -6.92 2.61
C LEU A 150 16.50 -7.30 4.07
N GLY A 151 17.53 -7.68 4.82
CA GLY A 151 17.39 -7.85 6.26
C GLY A 151 16.99 -6.52 6.93
N ARG A 152 16.18 -6.59 8.00
CA ARG A 152 15.64 -5.40 8.68
C ARG A 152 16.70 -4.36 9.08
N ASP A 153 17.87 -4.82 9.52
CA ASP A 153 19.01 -3.96 9.84
C ASP A 153 19.47 -3.14 8.63
N LEU A 154 19.57 -3.77 7.46
CA LEU A 154 20.01 -3.11 6.24
C LEU A 154 18.97 -2.14 5.69
N GLU A 155 17.67 -2.50 5.76
CA GLU A 155 16.58 -1.58 5.42
C GLU A 155 16.64 -0.30 6.27
N CYS A 156 16.79 -0.46 7.59
CA CYS A 156 16.88 0.68 8.51
C CYS A 156 18.09 1.55 8.18
N ARG A 157 19.26 0.96 7.94
CA ARG A 157 20.47 1.70 7.57
C ARG A 157 20.34 2.40 6.21
N LEU A 158 19.68 1.77 5.24
CA LEU A 158 19.39 2.41 3.95
C LEU A 158 18.46 3.62 4.12
N VAL A 159 17.39 3.51 4.90
CA VAL A 159 16.48 4.65 5.17
C VAL A 159 17.20 5.78 5.90
N GLN A 160 18.03 5.45 6.90
CA GLN A 160 18.87 6.42 7.60
C GLN A 160 19.80 7.14 6.62
N TYR A 161 20.45 6.39 5.73
CA TYR A 161 21.30 6.92 4.67
C TYR A 161 20.55 7.89 3.76
N LEU A 162 19.38 7.50 3.25
CA LEU A 162 18.60 8.34 2.35
C LEU A 162 18.04 9.60 3.02
N THR A 163 17.82 9.56 4.34
CA THR A 163 17.27 10.68 5.11
C THR A 163 18.33 11.52 5.80
N GLY A 164 19.62 11.12 5.74
CA GLY A 164 20.72 11.78 6.47
C GLY A 164 20.60 11.67 7.99
N HIS A 165 19.87 10.69 8.52
CA HIS A 165 19.68 10.45 9.95
C HIS A 165 20.50 9.24 10.41
N GLU A 166 21.81 9.31 10.22
CA GLU A 166 22.69 8.14 10.33
C GLU A 166 23.46 8.08 11.64
N HIS A 167 23.97 6.89 11.96
CA HIS A 167 24.84 6.68 13.11
C HIS A 167 26.31 7.04 12.83
N TYR A 168 26.59 7.97 11.92
CA TYR A 168 27.94 8.45 11.72
C TYR A 168 28.36 9.44 12.79
N ARG A 169 29.67 9.52 13.02
CA ARG A 169 30.22 10.39 14.05
C ARG A 169 29.89 11.87 13.81
N GLU A 170 29.89 12.35 12.56
CA GLU A 170 29.56 13.75 12.25
C GLU A 170 28.14 14.09 12.68
N TYR A 171 27.14 13.29 12.25
CA TYR A 171 25.75 13.48 12.67
C TYR A 171 25.57 13.37 14.19
N HIS A 172 26.21 12.39 14.84
CA HIS A 172 26.09 12.18 16.28
C HIS A 172 26.74 13.31 17.09
N ALA A 173 27.84 13.88 16.60
CA ALA A 173 28.52 15.02 17.24
C ALA A 173 27.66 16.29 17.24
N GLN A 174 26.67 16.41 16.35
CA GLN A 174 25.70 17.52 16.38
C GLN A 174 24.84 17.53 17.65
N PHE A 175 24.66 16.38 18.30
CA PHE A 175 23.82 16.22 19.49
C PHE A 175 24.61 15.87 20.75
N HIS A 176 25.86 15.42 20.61
CA HIS A 176 26.69 14.89 21.69
C HIS A 176 28.11 15.46 21.62
N HIS A 177 28.41 16.42 22.51
CA HIS A 177 29.69 17.13 22.53
C HIS A 177 30.91 16.25 22.86
N ASP A 178 30.69 15.07 23.45
CA ASP A 178 31.72 14.09 23.77
C ASP A 178 32.13 13.21 22.57
N VAL A 179 31.43 13.31 21.44
CA VAL A 179 31.72 12.53 20.24
C VAL A 179 32.64 13.28 19.29
N ASP A 180 33.82 12.72 19.05
CA ASP A 180 34.72 13.17 17.98
C ASP A 180 34.14 12.81 16.61
N PRO A 181 33.85 13.80 15.73
CA PRO A 181 33.28 13.59 14.40
C PRO A 181 34.25 12.87 13.44
N ARG A 182 35.54 12.79 13.76
CA ARG A 182 36.57 12.23 12.87
C ARG A 182 36.36 10.76 12.54
N CYS A 183 36.46 10.42 11.25
CA CYS A 183 36.45 9.05 10.79
C CYS A 183 37.62 8.26 11.37
N ALA A 184 37.41 6.96 11.60
CA ALA A 184 38.45 6.06 12.10
C ALA A 184 39.65 5.91 11.13
N CYS A 185 39.52 6.30 9.87
CA CYS A 185 40.64 6.37 8.92
C CYS A 185 41.61 7.53 9.21
N GLY A 186 41.18 8.54 9.97
CA GLY A 186 41.99 9.71 10.35
C GLY A 186 42.08 10.85 9.32
N GLU A 187 41.47 10.72 8.14
CA GLU A 187 41.64 11.70 7.05
C GLU A 187 40.61 12.84 7.04
N SER A 188 39.40 12.61 7.54
CA SER A 188 38.30 13.58 7.55
C SER A 188 37.24 13.21 8.59
N ASP A 189 36.22 14.04 8.74
CA ASP A 189 35.02 13.71 9.49
C ASP A 189 34.26 12.56 8.84
N GLU A 190 33.65 11.72 9.66
CA GLU A 190 32.86 10.56 9.24
C GLU A 190 31.53 11.03 8.65
N THR A 191 31.56 11.46 7.38
CA THR A 191 30.38 11.87 6.60
C THR A 191 30.04 10.80 5.56
N ILE A 192 28.78 10.75 5.10
CA ILE A 192 28.37 9.94 3.93
C ILE A 192 29.33 10.17 2.77
N PHE A 193 29.59 11.44 2.49
CA PHE A 193 30.40 11.84 1.35
C PHE A 193 31.82 11.28 1.48
N HIS A 194 32.46 11.42 2.64
CA HIS A 194 33.77 10.82 2.88
C HIS A 194 33.73 9.29 2.73
N LEU A 195 32.78 8.62 3.40
CA LEU A 195 32.66 7.16 3.39
C LEU A 195 32.40 6.59 1.99
N THR A 196 31.73 7.32 1.12
CA THR A 196 31.37 6.84 -0.23
C THR A 196 32.37 7.25 -1.30
N THR A 197 33.12 8.33 -1.11
CA THR A 197 33.98 8.90 -2.17
C THR A 197 35.47 8.83 -1.89
N SER A 198 35.93 8.98 -0.65
CA SER A 198 37.37 9.18 -0.35
C SER A 198 37.95 8.27 0.75
N CYS A 199 37.12 7.74 1.65
CA CYS A 199 37.58 6.95 2.80
C CYS A 199 38.41 5.70 2.40
N PRO A 200 39.64 5.55 2.91
CA PRO A 200 40.45 4.35 2.71
C PRO A 200 39.79 3.08 3.25
N ALA A 201 39.04 3.19 4.35
CA ALA A 201 38.39 2.03 4.99
C ALA A 201 37.28 1.41 4.14
N THR A 202 36.65 2.17 3.25
CA THR A 202 35.59 1.69 2.34
C THR A 202 36.09 1.50 0.90
N ALA A 203 37.35 1.83 0.61
CA ALA A 203 37.90 1.90 -0.74
C ALA A 203 37.69 0.61 -1.55
N GLY A 204 37.88 -0.56 -0.93
CA GLY A 204 37.71 -1.87 -1.57
C GLY A 204 36.29 -2.19 -2.02
N HIS A 205 35.28 -1.46 -1.54
CA HIS A 205 33.87 -1.69 -1.85
C HIS A 205 33.22 -0.55 -2.65
N ARG A 206 33.92 0.58 -2.86
CA ARG A 206 33.38 1.72 -3.65
C ARG A 206 33.04 1.35 -5.08
N GLY A 207 33.68 0.30 -5.63
CA GLY A 207 33.35 -0.29 -6.92
C GLY A 207 31.86 -0.59 -7.11
N LEU A 208 31.19 -1.02 -6.03
CA LEU A 208 29.75 -1.32 -6.02
C LEU A 208 28.89 -0.09 -6.35
N LEU A 209 29.35 1.10 -5.96
CA LEU A 209 28.67 2.37 -6.26
C LEU A 209 29.10 2.89 -7.64
N SER A 210 30.41 2.90 -7.93
CA SER A 210 30.95 3.46 -9.17
C SER A 210 30.60 2.65 -10.42
N GLU A 211 30.32 1.36 -10.28
CA GLU A 211 29.76 0.54 -11.37
C GLU A 211 28.39 1.06 -11.82
N PHE A 212 27.61 1.63 -10.90
CA PHE A 212 26.32 2.24 -11.21
C PHE A 212 26.43 3.72 -11.59
N SER A 213 27.14 4.52 -10.77
CA SER A 213 27.41 5.93 -11.06
C SER A 213 28.71 6.41 -10.42
N THR A 214 29.51 7.13 -11.19
CA THR A 214 30.79 7.72 -10.72
C THR A 214 30.57 8.92 -9.80
N ASN A 215 29.37 9.50 -9.77
CA ASN A 215 29.01 10.61 -8.90
C ASN A 215 28.00 10.15 -7.85
N ILE A 216 28.39 10.20 -6.57
CA ILE A 216 27.49 9.80 -5.48
C ILE A 216 26.25 10.69 -5.40
N ASN A 217 26.29 11.93 -5.88
CA ASN A 217 25.16 12.85 -5.86
C ASN A 217 24.22 12.68 -7.08
N ASP A 218 24.40 11.63 -7.86
CA ASP A 218 23.60 11.35 -9.04
C ASP A 218 22.15 10.97 -8.65
N PRO A 219 21.13 11.74 -9.08
CA PRO A 219 19.72 11.40 -8.83
C PRO A 219 19.31 10.02 -9.37
N THR A 220 20.03 9.46 -10.34
CA THR A 220 19.73 8.12 -10.87
C THR A 220 20.16 7.01 -9.90
N LEU A 221 21.22 7.23 -9.11
CA LEU A 221 21.70 6.29 -8.10
C LEU A 221 20.64 6.08 -7.00
N PHE A 222 20.01 7.15 -6.54
CA PHE A 222 18.97 7.07 -5.51
C PHE A 222 17.54 7.01 -6.07
N GLY A 223 17.39 7.27 -7.36
CA GLY A 223 16.10 7.31 -8.06
C GLY A 223 15.68 6.00 -8.70
N SER A 224 16.61 5.07 -8.90
CA SER A 224 16.34 3.76 -9.51
C SER A 224 16.39 2.63 -8.48
N LEU A 225 15.76 1.49 -8.81
CA LEU A 225 15.88 0.29 -7.99
C LEU A 225 17.31 -0.24 -7.98
N ALA A 226 17.92 -0.39 -9.16
CA ALA A 226 19.29 -0.90 -9.30
C ALA A 226 20.33 -0.04 -8.56
N GLY A 227 20.19 1.29 -8.59
CA GLY A 227 21.07 2.17 -7.83
C GLY A 227 20.90 2.04 -6.32
N LEU A 228 19.66 1.92 -5.83
CA LEU A 228 19.40 1.67 -4.40
C LEU A 228 19.88 0.27 -3.96
N GLU A 229 19.83 -0.72 -4.84
CA GLU A 229 20.43 -2.04 -4.61
C GLU A 229 21.95 -1.95 -4.51
N ALA A 230 22.60 -1.15 -5.36
CA ALA A 230 24.03 -0.87 -5.28
C ALA A 230 24.41 -0.22 -3.94
N VAL A 231 23.64 0.79 -3.51
CA VAL A 231 23.82 1.45 -2.20
C VAL A 231 23.60 0.46 -1.06
N ALA A 232 22.56 -0.37 -1.11
CA ALA A 232 22.30 -1.40 -0.10
C ALA A 232 23.44 -2.41 -0.02
N LYS A 233 23.96 -2.88 -1.16
CA LYS A 233 25.13 -3.78 -1.21
C LYS A 233 26.37 -3.12 -0.61
N PHE A 234 26.62 -1.85 -0.93
CA PHE A 234 27.72 -1.08 -0.37
C PHE A 234 27.62 -0.98 1.16
N ILE A 235 26.45 -0.60 1.69
CA ILE A 235 26.18 -0.52 3.15
C ILE A 235 26.33 -1.89 3.82
N ALA A 236 25.90 -2.97 3.15
CA ALA A 236 26.04 -4.33 3.65
C ALA A 236 27.51 -4.76 3.77
N ARG A 237 28.32 -4.51 2.73
CA ARG A 237 29.72 -4.94 2.65
C ARG A 237 30.67 -4.10 3.51
N THR A 238 30.42 -2.80 3.63
CA THR A 238 31.26 -1.90 4.42
C THR A 238 30.87 -1.87 5.90
N GLY A 239 29.63 -2.23 6.24
CA GLY A 239 29.14 -2.19 7.62
C GLY A 239 28.88 -0.77 8.15
N ILE A 240 28.95 0.25 7.29
CA ILE A 240 28.66 1.64 7.68
C ILE A 240 27.21 1.78 8.19
N GLY A 241 26.99 2.79 9.03
CA GLY A 241 25.66 3.15 9.54
C GLY A 241 25.19 2.28 10.71
N ARG A 242 26.01 1.34 11.17
CA ARG A 242 25.72 0.54 12.37
C ARG A 242 25.91 1.38 13.63
N ARG A 243 24.95 1.27 14.56
CA ARG A 243 25.10 1.81 15.91
C ARG A 243 26.26 1.11 16.61
N ARG A 244 27.25 1.89 17.08
CA ARG A 244 28.37 1.36 17.84
C ARG A 244 27.91 0.82 19.18
N GLY A 245 28.39 -0.37 19.55
CA GLY A 245 28.01 -1.07 20.79
C GLY A 245 26.72 -1.89 20.70
N GLY A 246 26.08 -1.99 19.54
CA GLY A 246 24.97 -2.94 19.31
C GLY A 246 25.46 -4.36 19.03
N PRO A 247 24.64 -5.41 19.25
CA PRO A 247 24.99 -6.78 18.91
C PRO A 247 25.30 -6.91 17.41
N GLN A 248 26.43 -7.53 17.07
CA GLN A 248 26.79 -7.81 15.68
C GLN A 248 25.79 -8.80 15.09
N ALA A 249 25.00 -8.37 14.10
CA ALA A 249 24.23 -9.31 13.28
C ALA A 249 25.22 -10.18 12.49
N ALA A 250 25.06 -11.51 12.63
CA ALA A 250 25.82 -12.52 11.92
C ALA A 250 25.87 -12.19 10.42
N ALA A 251 27.05 -12.31 9.82
CA ALA A 251 27.25 -12.11 8.39
C ALA A 251 26.27 -13.00 7.62
N GLN A 252 25.25 -12.40 7.01
CA GLN A 252 24.41 -13.08 6.03
C GLN A 252 25.13 -12.99 4.70
N THR A 253 25.67 -14.13 4.27
CA THR A 253 26.21 -14.33 2.94
C THR A 253 25.05 -14.23 1.93
N MET A 254 25.04 -13.17 1.14
CA MET A 254 24.37 -13.15 -0.17
C MET A 254 25.38 -13.56 -1.23
#